data_AF-A0A2U3F1W7-F1
#
_entry.id   AF-A0A2U3F1W7-F1
#
_cell.length_a   1.000
_cell.length_b   1.000
_cell.length_c   1.000
_cell.angle_alpha   90.00
_cell.angle_beta   90.00
_cell.angle_gamma   90.00
#
_symmetry.space_group_name_H-M   'P 1'
#
loop_
_entity.id
_entity.type
_entity.pdbx_description
1 polymer ?
#
loop_
_entity_poly.entity_id
_entity_poly.type
_entity_poly.pdbx_seq_one_letter_code
_entity_poly.pdbx_strand_id
1 'polypeptide(L)' 'MDEKIRSRLRSSVSQRAIAKGLGISPQAVNQWFSKSVIPPRYVLTICEMTEWKIVPHDVRPDLYPSPEDGIPDFLRRKS' A
#
# COMPACT_ATOMS: atom_id res chain seq x y z
N MET A 1 1.57 4.40 -9.15
CA MET A 1 2.40 4.57 -7.93
C MET A 1 3.80 5.02 -8.32
N ASP A 2 4.34 6.00 -7.58
CA ASP A 2 5.69 6.58 -7.75
C ASP A 2 6.82 5.55 -7.46
N GLU A 3 7.98 5.69 -8.11
CA GLU A 3 9.14 4.80 -7.94
C GLU A 3 9.65 4.77 -6.50
N LYS A 4 9.75 5.93 -5.86
CA LYS A 4 10.20 6.06 -4.47
C LYS A 4 9.25 5.34 -3.52
N ILE A 5 7.94 5.45 -3.76
CA ILE A 5 6.93 4.73 -2.98
C ILE A 5 7.05 3.22 -3.20
N ARG A 6 7.23 2.76 -4.44
CA ARG A 6 7.44 1.34 -4.74
C ARG A 6 8.67 0.78 -4.05
N SER A 7 9.78 1.53 -4.06
CA SER A 7 11.02 1.17 -3.37
C SER A 7 10.81 1.08 -1.85
N ARG A 8 10.18 2.09 -1.24
CA ARG A 8 9.81 2.09 0.18
C ARG A 8 8.93 0.89 0.55
N LEU A 9 7.95 0.56 -0.30
CA LEU A 9 7.07 -0.59 -0.08
C LEU A 9 7.84 -1.90 -0.10
N ARG A 10 8.74 -2.08 -1.08
CA ARG A 10 9.62 -3.27 -1.16
C ARG A 10 10.54 -3.41 0.06
N SER A 11 11.02 -2.30 0.62
CA SER A 11 11.85 -2.30 1.83
C SER A 11 11.04 -2.53 3.11
N SER A 12 9.77 -2.15 3.13
CA SER A 12 8.91 -2.27 4.32
C SER A 12 8.33 -3.68 4.47
N VAL A 13 7.91 -4.31 3.37
CA VAL A 13 7.29 -5.63 3.39
C VAL A 13 7.62 -6.41 2.12
N SER A 14 8.01 -7.68 2.27
CA SER A 14 8.32 -8.53 1.12
C SER A 14 7.06 -8.89 0.33
N GLN A 15 7.18 -9.04 -1.00
CA GLN A 15 6.07 -9.48 -1.85
C GLN A 15 5.50 -10.86 -1.44
N ARG A 16 6.35 -11.73 -0.92
CA ARG A 16 5.95 -13.04 -0.37
C ARG A 16 5.11 -12.88 0.90
N ALA A 17 5.48 -11.96 1.79
CA ALA A 17 4.69 -11.65 2.98
C ALA A 17 3.34 -11.04 2.61
N ILE A 18 3.29 -10.12 1.63
CA ILE A 18 2.04 -9.59 1.08
C ILE A 18 1.16 -10.73 0.55
N ALA A 19 1.70 -11.60 -0.31
CA ALA A 19 0.96 -12.71 -0.90
C ALA A 19 0.38 -13.65 0.18
N LYS A 20 1.18 -14.00 1.19
CA LYS A 20 0.76 -14.82 2.32
C LYS A 20 -0.32 -14.14 3.16
N GLY A 21 -0.14 -12.86 3.51
CA GLY A 21 -1.09 -12.10 4.32
C GLY A 21 -2.44 -11.89 3.63
N LEU A 22 -2.43 -11.77 2.31
CA LEU A 22 -3.65 -11.60 1.50
C LEU A 22 -4.26 -12.92 1.02
N GLY A 23 -3.61 -14.07 1.23
CA GLY A 23 -4.07 -15.37 0.74
C GLY A 23 -4.12 -15.48 -0.79
N ILE A 24 -3.23 -14.77 -1.50
CA ILE A 24 -3.18 -14.74 -2.97
C ILE A 24 -1.84 -15.24 -3.51
N SER A 25 -1.75 -15.42 -4.83
CA SER A 25 -0.50 -15.88 -5.46
C SER A 25 0.59 -14.79 -5.44
N PRO A 26 1.87 -15.16 -5.23
CA PRO A 26 3.00 -14.23 -5.38
C PRO A 26 3.09 -13.60 -6.77
N GLN A 27 2.61 -14.30 -7.80
CA GLN A 27 2.56 -13.81 -9.17
C GLN A 27 1.61 -12.61 -9.32
N ALA A 28 0.44 -12.65 -8.67
CA ALA A 28 -0.48 -11.52 -8.65
C ALA A 28 0.17 -10.30 -8.01
N VAL A 29 0.85 -10.48 -6.88
CA VAL A 29 1.59 -9.40 -6.21
C VAL A 29 2.69 -8.87 -7.12
N ASN A 30 3.50 -9.72 -7.74
CA ASN A 30 4.55 -9.29 -8.66
C ASN A 30 4.00 -8.45 -9.81
N GLN A 31 2.85 -8.85 -10.37
CA GLN A 31 2.18 -8.07 -11.43
C GLN A 31 1.83 -6.65 -10.98
N TRP A 32 1.44 -6.45 -9.72
CA TRP A 32 1.16 -5.11 -9.17
C TRP A 32 2.42 -4.23 -9.14
N PHE A 33 3.56 -4.81 -8.73
CA PHE A 33 4.84 -4.09 -8.70
C PHE A 33 5.35 -3.79 -10.11
N SER A 34 5.24 -4.74 -11.05
CA SER A 34 5.61 -4.52 -12.46
C SER A 34 4.74 -3.46 -13.12
N LYS A 35 3.43 -3.46 -12.88
CA LYS A 35 2.50 -2.46 -13.43
C LYS A 35 2.46 -1.16 -12.62
N SER A 36 3.13 -1.11 -11.47
CA SER A 36 3.08 0.03 -10.54
C SER A 36 1.67 0.43 -10.10
N VAL A 37 0.76 -0.56 -10.03
CA VAL A 37 -0.65 -0.37 -9.70
C VAL A 37 -1.08 -1.45 -8.71
N ILE A 38 -1.54 -1.00 -7.54
CA ILE A 38 -2.18 -1.85 -6.53
C ILE A 38 -3.70 -1.78 -6.72
N PRO A 39 -4.42 -2.92 -6.77
CA PRO A 39 -5.87 -2.92 -6.87
C PRO A 39 -6.51 -2.22 -5.66
N PRO A 40 -7.61 -1.47 -5.84
CA PRO A 40 -8.24 -0.65 -4.79
C PRO A 40 -8.51 -1.43 -3.49
N ARG A 41 -9.04 -2.65 -3.64
CA ARG A 41 -9.40 -3.53 -2.52
C ARG A 41 -8.25 -3.97 -1.62
N TYR A 42 -7.00 -3.84 -2.07
CA TYR A 42 -5.81 -4.25 -1.30
C TYR A 42 -5.02 -3.06 -0.75
N VAL A 43 -5.39 -1.82 -1.11
CA VAL A 43 -4.62 -0.63 -0.71
C VAL A 43 -4.55 -0.51 0.81
N LEU A 44 -5.70 -0.53 1.49
CA LEU A 44 -5.75 -0.35 2.94
C LEU A 44 -5.01 -1.47 3.69
N THR A 45 -5.21 -2.73 3.31
CA THR A 45 -4.52 -3.86 3.94
C THR A 45 -3.01 -3.78 3.75
N ILE A 46 -2.52 -3.34 2.58
CA ILE A 46 -1.08 -3.15 2.37
C ILE A 46 -0.55 -2.00 3.24
N CYS A 47 -1.26 -0.88 3.33
CA CYS A 47 -0.87 0.23 4.20
C CYS A 47 -0.79 -0.22 5.66
N GLU A 48 -1.77 -1.00 6.13
CA GLU A 48 -1.76 -1.61 7.47
C GLU A 48 -0.57 -2.56 7.68
N MET A 49 -0.26 -3.43 6.71
CA MET A 49 0.92 -4.31 6.75
C MET A 49 2.25 -3.55 6.79
N THR A 50 2.27 -2.29 6.39
CA THR A 50 3.44 -1.40 6.50
C THR A 50 3.43 -0.55 7.77
N GLU A 51 2.53 -0.85 8.72
CA GLU A 51 2.30 -0.03 9.92
C GLU A 51 2.00 1.44 9.58
N TRP A 52 1.28 1.68 8.49
CA TRP A 52 0.93 3.01 7.99
C TRP A 52 2.12 3.93 7.67
N LYS A 53 3.34 3.38 7.55
CA LYS A 53 4.52 4.11 7.05
C LYS A 53 4.34 4.52 5.59
N ILE A 54 3.48 3.80 4.86
CA ILE A 54 2.99 4.13 3.52
C ILE A 54 1.48 4.26 3.62
N VAL A 55 0.94 5.37 3.13
CA VAL A 55 -0.48 5.71 3.26
C VAL A 55 -1.23 5.52 1.93
N PRO A 56 -2.56 5.41 1.92
CA PRO A 56 -3.32 5.15 0.68
C PRO A 56 -3.07 6.17 -0.42
N HIS A 57 -2.90 7.45 -0.04
CA HIS A 57 -2.53 8.54 -0.94
C HIS A 57 -1.21 8.31 -1.68
N ASP A 58 -0.20 7.72 -1.03
CA ASP A 58 1.10 7.44 -1.66
C ASP A 58 0.98 6.42 -2.81
N VAL A 59 0.03 5.49 -2.69
CA VAL A 59 -0.11 4.33 -3.58
C VAL A 59 -1.10 4.61 -4.72
N ARG A 60 -2.25 5.18 -4.37
CA ARG A 60 -3.39 5.46 -5.26
C ARG A 60 -3.96 6.86 -4.99
N PRO A 61 -3.21 7.94 -5.31
CA PRO A 61 -3.68 9.31 -5.11
C PRO A 61 -4.94 9.63 -5.94
N ASP A 62 -5.19 8.86 -7.01
CA ASP A 62 -6.41 8.92 -7.81
C ASP A 62 -7.67 8.48 -7.05
N LEU A 63 -7.52 7.60 -6.05
CA LEU A 63 -8.62 7.15 -5.19
C LEU A 63 -8.63 7.82 -3.82
N TYR A 64 -7.46 8.29 -3.38
CA TYR A 64 -7.22 8.87 -2.05
C TYR A 64 -6.55 10.24 -2.26
N PRO A 65 -7.29 11.28 -2.68
CA PRO A 65 -6.71 12.58 -3.04
C PRO A 65 -6.10 13.34 -1.86
N SER A 66 -6.56 13.10 -0.63
CA SER A 66 -6.00 13.68 0.59
C SER A 66 -5.00 12.73 1.25
N PRO A 67 -3.90 13.24 1.84
CA PRO A 67 -2.96 12.44 2.62
C PRO A 67 -3.58 11.68 3.79
N GLU A 68 -4.72 12.14 4.31
CA GLU A 68 -5.40 11.51 5.45
C GLU A 68 -6.47 10.48 5.04
N ASP A 69 -6.75 10.35 3.74
CA ASP A 69 -7.81 9.46 3.27
C ASP A 69 -7.45 8.00 3.55
N GLY A 70 -8.42 7.27 4.14
CA GLY A 70 -8.26 5.87 4.49
C GLY A 70 -7.29 5.60 5.65
N ILE A 71 -6.72 6.63 6.28
CA ILE A 71 -5.94 6.51 7.52
C ILE A 71 -6.91 6.38 8.71
N PRO A 72 -6.66 5.48 9.68
CA PRO A 72 -7.45 5.37 10.91
C PRO A 72 -7.40 6.65 11.75
N ASP A 73 -8.52 7.04 12.35
CA ASP A 73 -8.65 8.31 13.09
C ASP A 73 -7.61 8.49 14.21
N PHE A 74 -7.19 7.41 14.86
CA PHE A 74 -6.18 7.45 15.92
C PHE A 74 -4.75 7.71 15.41
N LEU A 75 -4.51 7.52 14.11
CA LEU A 75 -3.22 7.83 13.44
C LEU A 75 -3.25 9.15 12.69
N ARG A 76 -4.43 9.72 12.44
CA ARG A 76 -4.54 11.08 11.92
C ARG A 76 -3.94 12.01 12.95
N ARG A 77 -2.94 12.81 12.55
CA ARG A 77 -2.38 13.82 13.44
C ARG A 77 -3.51 14.80 13.72
N LYS A 78 -4.00 14.84 14.96
CA LYS A 78 -4.82 15.96 15.41
C LYS A 78 -3.91 17.18 15.35
N SER A 79 -4.17 18.05 14.37
CA SER A 79 -3.60 19.41 14.36
C SER A 79 -4.09 20.22 15.55
#